data_AF-A0A9D6I9D7-F1
#
_entry.id   AF-A0A9D6I9D7-F1
#
_cell.length_a   1.000
_cell.length_b   1.000
_cell.length_c   1.000
_cell.angle_alpha   90.00
_cell.angle_beta   90.00
_cell.angle_gamma   90.00
#
_symmetry.space_group_name_H-M   'P 1'
#
loop_
_entity.id
_entity.type
_entity.pdbx_description
1 polymer ?
#
loop_
_entity_poly.entity_id
_entity_poly.type
_entity_poly.pdbx_seq_one_letter_code
_entity_poly.pdbx_strand_id
1 'polypeptide(L)'
;MGRWVSLAWLALVLAAGLPAAASAAEWGGITPGTSTLESVRERYGAPSRETRQKVEGYDTIQWVYDGTRAPTGMKRMTVEFGLLTGAGYRPIVVRYFVLERKAGVYDRRTVVNGWDFPDGVGEEGGRKIFFYKAGLQVTFDEKEEALSMIFTLPQPEPKPARK
;
A
#
# COMPACT_ATOMS: atom_id res chain seq x y z
N MET A 1 42.97 -49.64 -5.36
CA MET A 1 42.31 -49.48 -6.68
C MET A 1 40.82 -49.73 -6.51
N GLY A 2 39.97 -48.87 -7.08
CA GLY A 2 38.53 -49.13 -7.29
C GLY A 2 37.67 -48.93 -6.03
N ARG A 3 36.91 -47.85 -5.89
CA ARG A 3 35.57 -47.60 -6.50
C ARG A 3 34.51 -48.58 -5.95
N TRP A 4 33.30 -48.21 -5.53
CA TRP A 4 32.52 -46.97 -5.49
C TRP A 4 31.11 -47.38 -5.00
N VAL A 5 30.37 -46.46 -4.35
CA VAL A 5 28.91 -46.24 -4.55
C VAL A 5 27.96 -47.35 -4.00
N SER A 6 26.88 -47.11 -3.25
CA SER A 6 26.23 -45.86 -2.84
C SER A 6 24.99 -46.12 -1.98
N LEU A 7 24.62 -45.05 -1.25
CA LEU A 7 23.27 -44.51 -1.01
C LEU A 7 22.14 -45.43 -0.51
N ALA A 8 21.55 -45.05 0.62
CA ALA A 8 20.42 -44.11 0.58
C ALA A 8 20.08 -43.63 2.00
N TRP A 9 20.55 -42.43 2.36
CA TRP A 9 19.98 -41.68 3.49
C TRP A 9 18.99 -40.67 2.93
N LEU A 10 17.75 -40.83 3.36
CA LEU A 10 16.63 -39.96 3.07
C LEU A 10 16.86 -38.61 3.78
N ALA A 11 17.31 -37.59 3.04
CA ALA A 11 17.35 -36.23 3.55
C ALA A 11 15.93 -35.63 3.45
N LEU A 12 15.22 -35.63 4.57
CA LEU A 12 13.96 -34.92 4.72
C LEU A 12 14.24 -33.41 4.68
N VAL A 13 13.84 -32.77 3.58
CA VAL A 13 13.88 -31.32 3.39
C VAL A 13 12.88 -30.69 4.37
N LEU A 14 13.39 -30.14 5.46
CA LEU A 14 12.64 -29.21 6.31
C LEU A 14 12.71 -27.83 5.64
N ALA A 15 11.75 -27.55 4.76
CA ALA A 15 11.58 -26.22 4.19
C ALA A 15 11.25 -25.23 5.33
N ALA A 16 12.17 -24.31 5.57
CA ALA A 16 11.98 -23.20 6.50
C ALA A 16 10.71 -22.42 6.11
N GLY A 17 9.76 -22.34 7.04
CA GLY A 17 8.68 -21.37 6.97
C GLY A 17 9.25 -19.96 7.07
N LEU A 18 9.48 -19.33 5.92
CA LEU A 18 9.64 -17.88 5.86
C LEU A 18 8.27 -17.27 6.17
N PRO A 19 8.13 -16.36 7.15
CA PRO A 19 6.92 -15.56 7.23
C PRO A 19 6.79 -14.82 5.90
N ALA A 20 5.69 -15.05 5.19
CA ALA A 20 5.31 -14.17 4.10
C ALA A 20 5.18 -12.78 4.72
N ALA A 21 6.19 -11.93 4.51
CA ALA A 21 6.05 -10.52 4.80
C ALA A 21 4.83 -10.08 3.99
N ALA A 22 3.71 -9.79 4.67
CA ALA A 22 2.53 -9.24 4.02
C ALA A 22 3.03 -8.05 3.22
N SER A 23 2.98 -8.14 1.89
CA SER A 23 3.47 -7.08 1.04
C SER A 23 2.54 -5.89 1.21
N ALA A 24 3.09 -4.69 1.33
CA ALA A 24 2.27 -3.49 1.28
C ALA A 24 1.45 -3.50 -0.02
N ALA A 25 0.18 -3.13 0.07
CA ALA A 25 -0.68 -3.04 -1.10
C ALA A 25 -0.06 -2.05 -2.10
N GLU A 26 -0.08 -2.44 -3.37
CA GLU A 26 0.46 -1.64 -4.46
C GLU A 26 -0.66 -1.05 -5.31
N TRP A 27 -0.44 0.16 -5.81
CA TRP A 27 -1.18 0.66 -6.97
C TRP A 27 -0.26 1.43 -7.91
N GLY A 28 -0.36 1.12 -9.19
CA GLY A 28 0.34 1.84 -10.25
C GLY A 28 1.87 1.87 -10.06
N GLY A 29 2.49 0.84 -9.48
CA GLY A 29 3.94 0.83 -9.22
C GLY A 29 4.37 1.62 -7.98
N ILE A 30 3.44 2.06 -7.13
CA ILE A 30 3.76 2.65 -5.82
C ILE A 30 3.42 1.63 -4.73
N THR A 31 4.43 1.28 -3.94
CA THR A 31 4.36 0.35 -2.81
C THR A 31 4.95 1.02 -1.57
N PRO A 32 4.15 1.32 -0.53
CA PRO A 32 4.63 1.93 0.70
C PRO A 32 5.77 1.13 1.35
N GLY A 33 6.75 1.82 1.93
CA GLY A 33 7.95 1.21 2.50
C GLY A 33 9.03 0.80 1.49
N THR A 34 8.68 0.70 0.20
CA THR A 34 9.60 0.26 -0.86
C THR A 34 9.85 1.37 -1.88
N SER A 35 8.79 1.96 -2.43
CA SER A 35 8.90 3.01 -3.45
C SER A 35 9.60 4.25 -2.90
N THR A 36 10.41 4.88 -3.76
CA THR A 36 11.16 6.09 -3.46
C THR A 36 10.61 7.28 -4.23
N LEU A 37 10.97 8.48 -3.77
CA LEU A 37 10.74 9.74 -4.46
C LEU A 37 11.14 9.68 -5.95
N GLU A 38 12.29 9.08 -6.24
CA GLU A 38 12.80 8.89 -7.60
C GLU A 38 11.87 7.98 -8.41
N SER A 39 11.54 6.78 -7.92
CA SER A 39 10.67 5.85 -8.64
C SER A 39 9.27 6.42 -8.94
N VAL A 40 8.73 7.24 -8.01
CA VAL A 40 7.44 7.91 -8.21
C VAL A 40 7.56 8.99 -9.30
N ARG A 41 8.67 9.75 -9.30
CA ARG A 41 8.93 10.79 -10.30
C ARG A 41 9.18 10.20 -11.68
N GLU A 42 9.92 9.11 -11.79
CA GLU A 42 10.14 8.42 -13.07
C GLU A 42 8.81 7.97 -13.69
N ARG A 43 7.87 7.53 -12.84
CA ARG A 43 6.58 7.02 -13.31
C ARG A 43 5.55 8.11 -13.62
N TYR A 44 5.41 9.10 -12.76
CA TYR A 44 4.33 10.09 -12.84
C TYR A 44 4.81 11.49 -13.23
N GLY A 45 6.12 11.68 -13.37
CA GLY A 45 6.72 12.98 -13.59
C GLY A 45 6.70 13.86 -12.35
N ALA A 46 6.88 15.17 -12.56
CA ALA A 46 6.83 16.16 -11.50
C ALA A 46 5.40 16.31 -10.93
N PRO A 47 5.26 16.49 -9.61
CA PRO A 47 3.96 16.74 -8.99
C PRO A 47 3.41 18.12 -9.38
N SER A 48 2.10 18.31 -9.21
CA SER A 48 1.48 19.65 -9.27
C SER A 48 1.95 20.53 -8.12
N ARG A 49 2.17 19.93 -6.94
CA ARG A 49 2.60 20.64 -5.73
C ARG A 49 3.51 19.75 -4.90
N GLU A 50 4.59 20.34 -4.39
CA GLU A 50 5.44 19.78 -3.33
C GLU A 50 5.28 20.61 -2.06
N THR A 51 5.16 19.96 -0.91
CA THR A 51 5.14 20.61 0.40
C THR A 51 6.10 19.88 1.32
N ARG A 52 6.87 20.63 2.11
CA ARG A 52 7.79 20.09 3.11
C ARG A 52 7.27 20.48 4.49
N GLN A 53 7.19 19.50 5.38
CA GLN A 53 6.60 19.70 6.70
C GLN A 53 7.22 18.76 7.73
N LYS A 54 7.15 19.13 9.01
CA LYS A 54 7.54 18.24 10.10
C LYS A 54 6.35 17.41 10.57
N VAL A 55 6.45 16.09 10.49
CA VAL A 55 5.48 15.14 11.03
C VAL A 55 6.21 14.26 12.03
N GLU A 56 5.68 14.16 13.25
CA GLU A 56 6.28 13.34 14.34
C GLU A 56 7.76 13.70 14.61
N GLY A 57 8.14 14.96 14.39
CA GLY A 57 9.51 15.46 14.55
C GLY A 57 10.43 15.28 13.35
N TYR A 58 10.00 14.54 12.31
CA TYR A 58 10.80 14.27 11.10
C TYR A 58 10.37 15.13 9.91
N ASP A 59 11.33 15.52 9.07
CA ASP A 59 11.10 16.31 7.86
C ASP A 59 10.55 15.45 6.71
N THR A 60 9.26 15.57 6.46
CA THR A 60 8.52 14.83 5.42
C THR A 60 8.31 15.68 4.16
N ILE A 61 8.09 15.00 3.03
CA ILE A 61 7.75 15.61 1.75
C ILE A 61 6.38 15.08 1.33
N GLN A 62 5.46 15.97 0.98
CA GLN A 62 4.18 15.61 0.38
C GLN A 62 4.13 16.08 -1.07
N TRP A 63 3.83 15.15 -1.97
CA TRP A 63 3.56 15.42 -3.37
C TRP A 63 2.10 15.27 -3.70
N VAL A 64 1.55 16.22 -4.45
CA VAL A 64 0.17 16.19 -4.93
C VAL A 64 0.18 16.21 -6.45
N TYR A 65 -0.56 15.28 -7.04
CA TYR A 65 -0.85 15.17 -8.46
C TYR A 65 -2.35 15.42 -8.66
N ASP A 66 -2.71 16.55 -9.24
CA ASP A 66 -4.09 16.94 -9.52
C ASP A 66 -4.22 17.60 -10.91
N GLY A 67 -5.46 17.87 -11.33
CA GLY A 67 -5.71 18.49 -12.64
C GLY A 67 -5.12 17.67 -13.79
N THR A 68 -4.29 18.30 -14.62
CA THR A 68 -3.63 17.63 -15.77
C THR A 68 -2.48 16.71 -15.37
N ARG A 69 -2.02 16.77 -14.12
CA ARG A 69 -0.99 15.87 -13.57
C ARG A 69 -1.58 14.67 -12.83
N ALA A 70 -2.89 14.66 -12.57
CA ALA A 70 -3.54 13.51 -11.95
C ALA A 70 -3.40 12.26 -12.82
N PRO A 71 -3.11 11.08 -12.25
CA PRO A 71 -3.14 9.82 -13.01
C PRO A 71 -4.51 9.57 -13.65
N THR A 72 -4.54 8.82 -14.75
CA THR A 72 -5.79 8.50 -15.45
C THR A 72 -6.81 7.84 -14.50
N GLY A 73 -8.04 8.35 -14.52
CA GLY A 73 -9.12 7.89 -13.64
C GLY A 73 -9.10 8.48 -12.22
N MET A 74 -8.10 9.30 -11.88
CA MET A 74 -8.00 9.98 -10.59
C MET A 74 -8.42 11.44 -10.67
N LYS A 75 -9.02 11.94 -9.58
CA LYS A 75 -9.15 13.38 -9.32
C LYS A 75 -7.86 13.93 -8.73
N ARG A 76 -7.27 13.18 -7.78
CA ARG A 76 -6.04 13.53 -7.09
C ARG A 76 -5.29 12.28 -6.65
N MET A 77 -3.97 12.34 -6.68
CA MET A 77 -3.10 11.42 -5.95
C MET A 77 -2.19 12.23 -5.03
N THR A 78 -2.15 11.86 -3.76
CA THR A 78 -1.25 12.47 -2.76
C THR A 78 -0.29 11.41 -2.26
N VAL A 79 1.02 11.67 -2.33
CA VAL A 79 2.07 10.76 -1.89
C VAL A 79 2.87 11.43 -0.78
N GLU A 80 3.01 10.78 0.38
CA GLU A 80 3.85 11.27 1.47
C GLU A 80 5.12 10.43 1.58
N PHE A 81 6.26 11.12 1.63
CA PHE A 81 7.59 10.54 1.83
C PHE A 81 8.12 10.89 3.21
N GLY A 82 8.93 9.98 3.75
CA GLY A 82 9.54 10.13 5.06
C GLY A 82 9.05 9.07 6.01
N LEU A 83 9.75 7.93 6.03
CA LEU A 83 9.37 6.75 6.78
C LEU A 83 10.35 6.48 7.91
N LEU A 84 9.88 6.51 9.15
CA LEU A 84 10.64 5.98 10.29
C LEU A 84 10.52 4.45 10.35
N THR A 85 11.65 3.77 10.46
CA THR A 85 11.73 2.31 10.60
C THR A 85 12.56 1.94 11.83
N GLY A 86 12.58 0.66 12.21
CA GLY A 86 13.49 0.17 13.25
C GLY A 86 14.97 0.38 12.94
N ALA A 87 15.34 0.55 11.66
CA ALA A 87 16.71 0.85 11.22
C ALA A 87 17.02 2.36 11.14
N GLY A 88 16.04 3.22 11.47
CA GLY A 88 16.16 4.67 11.39
C GLY A 88 15.23 5.30 10.35
N TYR A 89 15.38 6.61 10.18
CA TYR A 89 14.54 7.43 9.33
C TYR A 89 14.99 7.39 7.86
N ARG A 90 14.02 7.19 6.95
CA ARG A 90 14.22 7.12 5.50
C ARG A 90 13.44 8.25 4.82
N PRO A 91 14.08 9.40 4.51
CA PRO A 91 13.38 10.63 4.09
C PRO A 91 12.70 10.54 2.73
N ILE A 92 13.22 9.71 1.82
CA ILE A 92 12.76 9.64 0.42
C ILE A 92 11.85 8.44 0.13
N VAL A 93 11.47 7.67 1.15
CA VAL A 93 10.66 6.47 0.99
C VAL A 93 9.20 6.81 1.22
N VAL A 94 8.31 6.27 0.38
CA VAL A 94 6.87 6.44 0.50
C VAL A 94 6.41 5.84 1.82
N ARG A 95 5.80 6.68 2.67
CA ARG A 95 5.17 6.28 3.94
C ARG A 95 3.74 5.82 3.70
N TYR A 96 2.98 6.60 2.94
CA TYR A 96 1.63 6.27 2.48
C TYR A 96 1.30 7.10 1.25
N PHE A 97 0.21 6.73 0.56
CA PHE A 97 -0.39 7.57 -0.46
C PHE A 97 -1.90 7.41 -0.51
N VAL A 98 -2.57 8.39 -1.09
CA VAL A 98 -4.04 8.44 -1.23
C VAL A 98 -4.40 8.65 -2.68
N LEU A 99 -5.36 7.88 -3.17
CA LEU A 99 -5.99 8.04 -4.47
C LEU A 99 -7.41 8.52 -4.28
N GLU A 100 -7.73 9.72 -4.75
CA GLU A 100 -9.11 10.22 -4.86
C GLU A 100 -9.60 9.96 -6.29
N ARG A 101 -10.71 9.23 -6.42
CA ARG A 101 -11.20 8.73 -7.71
C ARG A 101 -12.17 9.68 -8.38
N LYS A 102 -12.20 9.65 -9.72
CA LYS A 102 -13.36 10.12 -10.49
C LYS A 102 -14.52 9.13 -10.28
N ALA A 103 -15.76 9.63 -10.34
CA ALA A 103 -16.93 8.76 -10.23
C ALA A 103 -16.96 7.73 -11.37
N GLY A 104 -17.49 6.55 -11.10
CA GLY A 104 -17.67 5.46 -12.07
C GLY A 104 -16.41 4.70 -12.47
N VAL A 105 -15.25 4.94 -11.85
CA VAL A 105 -13.99 4.31 -12.30
C VAL A 105 -13.62 3.05 -11.51
N TYR A 106 -13.95 2.95 -10.21
CA TYR A 106 -13.83 1.70 -9.44
C TYR A 106 -15.11 1.47 -8.64
N ASP A 107 -15.84 0.40 -8.98
CA ASP A 107 -16.90 -0.15 -8.13
C ASP A 107 -16.32 -1.13 -7.11
N ARG A 108 -17.12 -1.53 -6.13
CA ARG A 108 -16.75 -2.55 -5.13
C ARG A 108 -16.20 -3.83 -5.75
N ARG A 109 -16.78 -4.29 -6.87
CA ARG A 109 -16.34 -5.51 -7.56
C ARG A 109 -14.92 -5.36 -8.10
N THR A 110 -14.59 -4.21 -8.67
CA THR A 110 -13.26 -3.93 -9.21
C THR A 110 -12.23 -3.90 -8.10
N VAL A 111 -12.59 -3.34 -6.94
CA VAL A 111 -11.71 -3.36 -5.75
C VAL A 111 -11.45 -4.80 -5.30
N VAL A 112 -12.50 -5.61 -5.14
CA VAL A 112 -12.33 -7.02 -4.71
C VAL A 112 -11.52 -7.82 -5.73
N ASN A 113 -11.71 -7.59 -7.03
CA ASN A 113 -10.92 -8.26 -8.05
C ASN A 113 -9.44 -7.84 -8.05
N GLY A 114 -9.13 -6.63 -7.57
CA GLY A 114 -7.77 -6.11 -7.52
C GLY A 114 -6.99 -6.52 -6.27
N TRP A 115 -7.67 -6.61 -5.12
CA TRP A 115 -7.03 -6.80 -3.80
C TRP A 115 -7.64 -7.93 -2.96
N ASP A 116 -8.45 -8.81 -3.58
CA ASP A 116 -9.24 -9.86 -2.93
C ASP A 116 -10.34 -9.32 -1.99
N PHE A 117 -11.01 -10.18 -1.24
CA PHE A 117 -11.96 -9.79 -0.21
C PHE A 117 -11.26 -9.04 0.93
N PRO A 118 -11.89 -8.01 1.50
CA PRO A 118 -11.29 -7.26 2.60
C PRO A 118 -11.19 -8.12 3.86
N ASP A 119 -10.14 -7.91 4.63
CA ASP A 119 -9.95 -8.49 5.97
C ASP A 119 -11.00 -7.99 6.97
N GLY A 120 -11.55 -6.79 6.74
CA GLY A 120 -12.56 -6.19 7.59
C GLY A 120 -13.44 -5.18 6.85
N VAL A 121 -14.67 -5.03 7.33
CA VAL A 121 -15.61 -4.03 6.82
C VAL A 121 -16.08 -3.18 8.00
N GLY A 122 -16.07 -1.86 7.81
CA GLY A 122 -16.60 -0.90 8.76
C GLY A 122 -17.49 0.14 8.08
N GLU A 123 -17.98 1.06 8.88
CA GLU A 123 -18.80 2.17 8.42
C GLU A 123 -18.40 3.46 9.16
N GLU A 124 -18.24 4.56 8.43
CA GLU A 124 -17.94 5.87 8.99
C GLU A 124 -18.76 6.93 8.26
N GLY A 125 -19.56 7.70 9.01
CA GLY A 125 -20.39 8.75 8.42
C GLY A 125 -21.35 8.25 7.33
N GLY A 126 -21.90 7.04 7.50
CA GLY A 126 -22.79 6.39 6.53
C GLY A 126 -22.09 5.79 5.30
N ARG A 127 -20.75 5.80 5.27
CA ARG A 127 -19.95 5.25 4.18
C ARG A 127 -19.32 3.94 4.57
N LYS A 128 -19.41 2.95 3.68
CA LYS A 128 -18.76 1.65 3.84
C LYS A 128 -17.25 1.79 3.65
N ILE A 129 -16.48 1.13 4.52
CA ILE A 129 -15.02 1.10 4.46
C ILE A 129 -14.55 -0.34 4.41
N PHE A 130 -13.71 -0.66 3.43
CA PHE A 130 -12.98 -1.92 3.36
C PHE A 130 -11.58 -1.74 3.91
N PHE A 131 -11.15 -2.68 4.75
CA PHE A 131 -9.84 -2.73 5.35
C PHE A 131 -9.10 -3.97 4.88
N TYR A 132 -7.84 -3.78 4.47
CA TYR A 132 -6.92 -4.83 4.08
C TYR A 132 -5.68 -4.73 4.96
N LYS A 133 -5.31 -5.82 5.64
CA LYS A 133 -4.10 -5.92 6.48
C LYS A 133 -2.83 -5.68 5.68
N ALA A 134 -2.87 -5.91 4.37
CA ALA A 134 -1.82 -5.53 3.44
C ALA A 134 -1.56 -4.01 3.36
N GLY A 135 -2.33 -3.16 4.06
CA GLY A 135 -2.12 -1.72 4.07
C GLY A 135 -2.93 -1.02 2.98
N LEU A 136 -4.17 -1.45 2.78
CA LEU A 136 -5.14 -0.73 1.94
C LEU A 136 -6.41 -0.47 2.75
N GLN A 137 -6.91 0.75 2.65
CA GLN A 137 -8.26 1.11 3.09
C GLN A 137 -9.01 1.74 1.91
N VAL A 138 -10.24 1.31 1.68
CA VAL A 138 -11.09 1.85 0.61
C VAL A 138 -12.39 2.36 1.20
N THR A 139 -12.67 3.64 1.00
CA THR A 139 -13.95 4.26 1.39
C THR A 139 -14.85 4.34 0.17
N PHE A 140 -16.07 3.84 0.29
CA PHE A 140 -17.08 3.86 -0.75
C PHE A 140 -18.12 4.96 -0.53
N ASP A 141 -18.75 5.42 -1.61
CA ASP A 141 -19.97 6.21 -1.53
C ASP A 141 -21.21 5.32 -1.33
N GLU A 142 -22.38 5.97 -1.31
CA GLU A 142 -23.68 5.31 -1.17
C GLU A 142 -24.01 4.37 -2.33
N LYS A 143 -23.34 4.51 -3.49
CA LYS A 143 -23.51 3.68 -4.68
C LYS A 143 -22.49 2.54 -4.76
N GLU A 144 -21.72 2.33 -3.70
CA GLU A 144 -20.61 1.39 -3.65
C GLU A 144 -19.49 1.68 -4.68
N GLU A 145 -19.31 2.96 -5.05
CA GLU A 145 -18.16 3.41 -5.83
C GLU A 145 -17.03 3.86 -4.90
N ALA A 146 -15.79 3.48 -5.21
CA ALA A 146 -14.63 3.87 -4.41
C ALA A 146 -14.40 5.38 -4.53
N LEU A 147 -14.52 6.10 -3.41
CA LEU A 147 -14.23 7.53 -3.31
C LEU A 147 -12.75 7.79 -3.12
N SER A 148 -12.17 7.07 -2.15
CA SER A 148 -10.76 7.18 -1.81
C SER A 148 -10.17 5.81 -1.49
N MET A 149 -8.89 5.68 -1.81
CA MET A 149 -8.07 4.52 -1.47
C MET A 149 -6.81 5.00 -0.77
N ILE A 150 -6.57 4.54 0.44
CA ILE A 150 -5.40 4.91 1.25
C ILE A 150 -4.49 3.69 1.31
N PHE A 151 -3.26 3.84 0.84
CA PHE A 151 -2.25 2.80 0.82
C PHE A 151 -1.17 3.13 1.84
N THR A 152 -0.94 2.22 2.78
CA THR A 152 0.01 2.34 3.88
C THR A 152 0.92 1.12 3.92
N LEU A 153 1.85 1.08 4.87
CA LEU A 153 2.50 -0.17 5.24
C LEU A 153 1.46 -1.17 5.76
N PRO A 154 1.75 -2.49 5.74
CA PRO A 154 0.87 -3.50 6.30
C PRO A 154 0.45 -3.13 7.72
N GLN A 155 -0.85 -3.14 7.96
CA GLN A 155 -1.41 -2.78 9.25
C GLN A 155 -1.53 -4.05 10.11
N PRO A 156 -1.20 -3.97 11.41
CA PRO A 156 -1.48 -5.06 12.33
C PRO A 156 -2.99 -5.30 12.39
N GLU A 157 -3.39 -6.50 12.83
CA GLU A 157 -4.81 -6.83 12.93
C GLU A 157 -5.55 -5.79 13.78
N PRO A 158 -6.74 -5.31 13.33
CA PRO A 158 -7.57 -4.45 14.15
C PRO A 158 -7.84 -5.16 15.48
N LYS A 159 -7.57 -4.50 16.60
CA LYS A 159 -7.96 -5.04 17.90
C LYS A 159 -9.49 -5.24 17.87
N PRO A 160 -10.00 -6.41 18.29
CA PRO A 160 -11.44 -6.64 18.30
C PRO A 160 -12.14 -5.52 19.07
N ALA A 161 -13.24 -5.01 18.50
CA ALA A 161 -14.03 -3.98 19.15
C ALA A 161 -14.38 -4.45 20.57
N ARG A 162 -14.00 -3.67 21.59
CA ARG A 162 -14.50 -3.91 22.95
C ARG A 162 -16.02 -3.73 22.87
N LYS A 163 -16.74 -4.83 23.09
CA LYS A 163 -18.18 -4.81 23.34
C LYS A 163 -18.48 -4.08 24.64
#